data_AF-A0A969VE75-F1
#
_entry.id   AF-A0A969VE75-F1
#
_cell.length_a   1.000
_cell.length_b   1.000
_cell.length_c   1.000
_cell.angle_alpha   90.00
_cell.angle_beta   90.00
_cell.angle_gamma   90.00
#
_symmetry.space_group_name_H-M   'P 1'
#
loop_
_entity.id
_entity.type
_entity.pdbx_description
1 polymer ?
#
loop_
_entity_poly.entity_id
_entity_poly.type
_entity_poly.pdbx_seq_one_letter_code
_entity_poly.pdbx_strand_id
1 'polypeptide(L)'
;MQALYLLKSGSRSSITEVAEVLGVHRITVLRLFKQYSEGGLPSLLKQGRSSGRPRVISSEVIAGISTKISEESCEFKSYKEIAKWVEDNYQVSVKYQTLHKQVHYRMKAKLKVPRRLSNKKDILAAIEFKKN
;
A
#
# COMPACT_ATOMS: atom_id res chain seq x y z
N MET A 1 -25.38 -17.50 1.52
CA MET A 1 -26.29 -17.91 0.41
C MET A 1 -27.55 -18.66 0.88
N GLN A 2 -27.55 -19.31 2.05
CA GLN A 2 -28.71 -20.07 2.55
C GLN A 2 -29.95 -19.20 2.84
N ALA A 3 -29.79 -17.94 3.25
CA ALA A 3 -30.93 -17.03 3.51
C ALA A 3 -31.82 -16.78 2.29
N LEU A 4 -31.23 -16.53 1.12
CA LEU A 4 -31.98 -16.32 -0.13
C LEU A 4 -32.67 -17.60 -0.60
N TYR A 5 -32.02 -18.74 -0.41
CA TYR A 5 -32.59 -20.04 -0.73
C TYR A 5 -33.84 -20.32 0.11
N LEU A 6 -33.78 -20.10 1.42
CA LEU A 6 -34.90 -20.32 2.34
C LEU A 6 -36.11 -19.44 1.98
N LEU A 7 -35.89 -18.17 1.65
CA LEU A 7 -36.94 -17.26 1.19
C LEU A 7 -37.52 -17.69 -0.17
N LYS A 8 -36.68 -18.10 -1.12
CA LYS A 8 -37.15 -18.55 -2.45
C LYS A 8 -37.90 -19.89 -2.38
N SER A 9 -37.53 -20.77 -1.47
CA SER A 9 -38.17 -22.08 -1.27
C SER A 9 -39.55 -22.00 -0.62
N GLY A 10 -40.01 -20.80 -0.21
CA GLY A 10 -41.32 -20.60 0.42
C GLY A 10 -41.48 -21.27 1.79
N SER A 11 -40.42 -21.91 2.32
CA SER A 11 -40.49 -22.62 3.59
C SER A 11 -40.65 -21.69 4.80
N ARG A 12 -40.31 -20.40 4.66
CA ARG A 12 -40.38 -19.38 5.72
C ARG A 12 -40.74 -18.03 5.10
N SER A 13 -41.76 -17.40 5.64
CA SER A 13 -42.31 -16.14 5.12
C SER A 13 -41.67 -14.92 5.78
N SER A 14 -41.14 -15.08 6.99
CA SER A 14 -40.63 -13.98 7.80
C SER A 14 -39.10 -13.94 7.87
N ILE A 15 -38.55 -12.73 7.78
CA ILE A 15 -37.12 -12.47 7.93
C ILE A 15 -36.62 -12.87 9.33
N THR A 16 -37.47 -12.77 10.36
CA THR A 16 -37.13 -13.17 11.73
C THR A 16 -36.92 -14.68 11.83
N GLU A 17 -37.77 -15.48 11.22
CA GLU A 17 -37.65 -16.95 11.22
C GLU A 17 -36.39 -17.40 10.47
N VAL A 18 -36.07 -16.75 9.35
CA VAL A 18 -34.84 -17.01 8.60
C VAL A 18 -33.60 -16.65 9.42
N ALA A 19 -33.66 -15.57 10.19
CA ALA A 19 -32.59 -15.13 11.07
C ALA A 19 -32.34 -16.14 12.22
N GLU A 20 -33.40 -16.65 12.85
CA GLU A 20 -33.33 -17.66 13.91
C GLU A 20 -32.70 -18.97 13.42
N VAL A 21 -33.14 -19.46 12.26
CA VAL A 21 -32.63 -20.73 11.68
C VAL A 21 -31.17 -20.63 11.28
N LEU A 22 -30.72 -19.46 10.82
CA LEU A 22 -29.33 -19.23 10.45
C LEU A 22 -28.44 -18.83 11.64
N GLY A 23 -29.02 -18.56 12.81
CA GLY A 23 -28.28 -18.07 13.98
C GLY A 23 -27.66 -16.68 13.76
N VAL A 24 -28.25 -15.86 12.88
CA VAL A 24 -27.74 -14.52 12.56
C VAL A 24 -28.77 -13.47 12.96
N HIS A 25 -28.34 -12.29 13.40
CA HIS A 25 -29.26 -11.19 13.71
C HIS A 25 -30.09 -10.74 12.49
N ARG A 26 -31.37 -10.39 12.71
CA ARG A 26 -32.34 -9.96 11.68
C ARG A 26 -31.82 -8.85 10.76
N ILE A 27 -31.06 -7.90 11.30
CA ILE A 27 -30.49 -6.77 10.52
C ILE A 27 -29.48 -7.26 9.48
N THR A 28 -28.74 -8.33 9.76
CA THR A 28 -27.80 -8.89 8.78
C THR A 28 -28.55 -9.49 7.60
N VAL A 29 -29.66 -10.18 7.84
CA VAL A 29 -30.50 -10.74 6.77
C VAL A 29 -31.11 -9.61 5.93
N LEU A 30 -31.62 -8.55 6.57
CA LEU A 30 -32.09 -7.34 5.89
C LEU A 30 -30.98 -6.67 5.04
N ARG A 31 -29.77 -6.55 5.58
CA ARG A 31 -28.63 -5.96 4.86
C ARG A 31 -28.25 -6.77 3.64
N LEU A 32 -28.21 -8.10 3.75
CA LEU A 32 -27.96 -9.01 2.63
C LEU A 32 -29.05 -8.91 1.56
N PHE A 33 -30.32 -8.81 1.97
CA PHE A 33 -31.44 -8.65 1.06
C PHE A 33 -31.37 -7.32 0.30
N LYS A 34 -31.09 -6.22 1.01
CA LYS A 34 -30.89 -4.89 0.42
C LYS A 34 -29.75 -4.90 -0.60
N GLN A 35 -28.60 -5.46 -0.22
CA GLN A 35 -27.42 -5.57 -1.09
C GLN A 35 -27.71 -6.41 -2.35
N TYR A 36 -28.50 -7.48 -2.21
CA TYR A 36 -28.95 -8.29 -3.33
C TYR A 36 -29.98 -7.57 -4.20
N SER A 37 -30.92 -6.82 -3.63
CA SER A 37 -31.92 -6.05 -4.39
C SER A 37 -31.29 -4.93 -5.22
N GLU A 38 -30.23 -4.31 -4.71
CA GLU A 38 -29.56 -3.18 -5.36
C GLU A 38 -28.55 -3.60 -6.44
N GLY A 39 -27.89 -4.75 -6.27
CA GLY A 39 -26.81 -5.15 -7.18
C GLY A 39 -26.72 -6.64 -7.48
N GLY A 40 -27.81 -7.36 -7.24
CA GLY A 40 -27.96 -8.78 -7.54
C GLY A 40 -26.94 -9.68 -6.85
N LEU A 41 -26.70 -10.83 -7.48
CA LEU A 41 -25.71 -11.80 -7.04
C LEU A 41 -24.26 -11.25 -7.02
N PRO A 42 -23.81 -10.47 -8.04
CA PRO A 42 -22.44 -9.93 -8.03
C PRO A 42 -22.15 -9.03 -6.84
N SER A 43 -23.10 -8.19 -6.44
CA SER A 43 -22.95 -7.32 -5.27
C SER A 43 -22.81 -8.12 -3.98
N LEU A 44 -23.58 -9.19 -3.81
CA LEU A 44 -23.54 -10.03 -2.61
C LEU A 44 -22.22 -10.81 -2.47
N LEU A 45 -21.61 -11.21 -3.59
CA LEU A 45 -20.33 -11.90 -3.64
C LEU A 45 -19.13 -10.95 -3.54
N LYS A 46 -19.35 -9.64 -3.71
CA LYS A 46 -18.30 -8.64 -3.61
C LYS A 46 -17.85 -8.51 -2.15
N GLN A 47 -16.62 -8.93 -1.86
CA GLN A 47 -16.01 -8.68 -0.57
C GLN A 47 -15.61 -7.20 -0.47
N GLY A 48 -16.35 -6.44 0.33
CA GLY A 48 -16.00 -5.06 0.65
C GLY A 48 -14.67 -5.02 1.40
N ARG A 49 -13.65 -4.39 0.83
CA ARG A 49 -12.44 -4.02 1.55
C ARG A 49 -12.60 -2.58 2.02
N SER A 50 -12.43 -2.36 3.32
CA SER A 50 -12.35 -0.99 3.83
C SER A 50 -11.16 -0.29 3.17
N SER A 51 -11.39 0.90 2.63
CA SER A 51 -10.33 1.85 2.32
C SER A 51 -9.72 2.25 3.66
N GLY A 52 -8.69 1.53 4.11
CA GLY A 52 -8.00 1.85 5.35
C GLY A 52 -7.38 3.25 5.33
N ARG A 53 -6.55 3.57 6.33
CA ARG A 53 -5.93 4.89 6.46
C ARG A 53 -5.27 5.34 5.13
N PRO A 54 -5.52 6.58 4.65
CA PRO A 54 -4.90 7.09 3.44
C PRO A 54 -3.38 7.10 3.59
N ARG A 55 -2.67 6.89 2.48
CA ARG A 55 -1.22 6.87 2.48
C ARG A 55 -0.68 8.28 2.68
N VAL A 56 0.38 8.38 3.48
CA VAL A 56 1.11 9.64 3.71
C VAL A 56 1.84 10.11 2.45
N ILE A 57 2.30 9.17 1.62
CA ILE A 57 2.93 9.46 0.33
C ILE A 57 1.88 9.26 -0.75
N SER A 58 1.52 10.34 -1.46
CA SER A 58 0.59 10.29 -2.59
C SER A 58 1.21 9.55 -3.78
N SER A 59 0.36 9.10 -4.71
CA SER A 59 0.81 8.46 -5.95
C SER A 59 1.67 9.39 -6.81
N GLU A 60 1.40 10.69 -6.78
CA GLU A 60 2.15 11.71 -7.52
C GLU A 60 3.59 11.81 -7.03
N VAL A 61 3.79 11.86 -5.71
CA VAL A 61 5.12 11.87 -5.10
C VAL A 61 5.88 10.59 -5.46
N ILE A 62 5.21 9.44 -5.46
CA ILE A 62 5.83 8.16 -5.85
C ILE A 62 6.29 8.19 -7.30
N ALA A 63 5.47 8.74 -8.20
CA ALA A 63 5.82 8.88 -9.62
C ALA A 63 7.02 9.82 -9.80
N GLY A 64 7.02 10.97 -9.13
CA GLY A 64 8.13 11.94 -9.19
C GLY A 64 9.45 11.39 -8.64
N ILE A 65 9.41 10.62 -7.55
CA ILE A 65 10.60 9.91 -7.05
C ILE A 65 11.07 8.87 -8.08
N SER A 66 10.15 8.15 -8.73
CA SER A 66 10.49 7.13 -9.70
C SER A 66 11.16 7.70 -10.95
N THR A 67 10.67 8.83 -11.47
CA THR A 67 11.29 9.49 -12.62
C THR A 67 12.69 9.97 -12.28
N LYS A 68 12.86 10.64 -11.14
CA LYS A 68 14.17 11.11 -10.68
C LYS A 68 15.18 10.01 -10.39
N ILE A 69 14.74 8.84 -9.93
CA ILE A 69 15.64 7.70 -9.72
C ILE A 69 16.08 7.07 -11.05
N SER A 70 15.21 7.06 -12.05
CA SER A 70 15.52 6.52 -13.38
C SER A 70 16.39 7.46 -14.22
N GLU A 71 16.41 8.75 -13.91
CA GLU A 71 17.33 9.71 -14.55
C GLU A 71 18.80 9.33 -14.26
N GLU A 72 19.60 9.23 -15.31
CA GLU A 72 20.98 8.72 -15.30
C GLU A 72 21.95 9.59 -14.45
N SER A 73 21.53 10.82 -14.17
CA SER A 73 22.18 11.80 -13.31
C SER A 73 21.71 11.76 -11.86
N CYS A 74 21.16 10.64 -11.37
CA CYS A 74 20.59 10.54 -10.03
C CYS A 74 21.61 10.95 -8.94
N GLU A 75 21.46 12.17 -8.42
CA GLU A 75 22.34 12.79 -7.41
C GLU A 75 22.06 12.29 -5.99
N PHE A 76 21.06 11.43 -5.80
CA PHE A 76 20.69 10.94 -4.48
C PHE A 76 21.75 10.00 -3.91
N LYS A 77 22.59 10.53 -3.04
CA LYS A 77 23.58 9.81 -2.24
C LYS A 77 22.93 9.20 -1.00
N SER A 78 21.80 9.72 -0.55
CA SER A 78 21.10 9.23 0.65
C SER A 78 19.58 9.35 0.58
N TYR A 79 18.89 8.46 1.30
CA TYR A 79 17.44 8.56 1.54
C TYR A 79 17.03 9.87 2.23
N LYS A 80 17.93 10.52 2.98
CA LYS A 80 17.67 11.84 3.58
C LYS A 80 17.55 12.94 2.52
N GLU A 81 18.34 12.87 1.45
CA GLU A 81 18.29 13.83 0.35
C GLU A 81 17.00 13.67 -0.44
N ILE A 82 16.53 12.43 -0.63
CA ILE A 82 15.21 12.16 -1.22
C ILE A 82 14.11 12.74 -0.35
N ALA A 83 14.18 12.59 0.98
CA ALA A 83 13.19 13.17 1.89
C ALA A 83 13.14 14.70 1.77
N LYS A 84 14.31 15.35 1.71
CA LYS A 84 14.40 16.79 1.50
C LYS A 84 13.86 17.22 0.14
N TRP A 85 14.21 16.50 -0.92
CA TRP A 85 13.69 16.78 -2.26
C TRP A 85 12.16 16.66 -2.33
N VAL A 86 11.57 15.68 -1.66
CA VAL A 86 10.10 15.53 -1.57
C VAL A 86 9.49 16.70 -0.81
N GLU A 87 10.12 17.15 0.28
CA GLU A 87 9.66 18.30 1.05
C GLU A 87 9.74 19.60 0.22
N ASP A 88 10.83 19.79 -0.53
CA ASP A 88 11.03 20.98 -1.36
C ASP A 88 10.06 21.04 -2.56
N ASN A 89 9.77 19.90 -3.22
CA ASN A 89 8.95 19.87 -4.45
C ASN A 89 7.46 19.68 -4.20
N TYR A 90 7.11 18.91 -3.15
CA TYR A 90 5.71 18.53 -2.88
C TYR A 90 5.19 19.07 -1.54
N GLN A 91 6.03 19.74 -0.75
CA GLN A 91 5.67 20.27 0.58
C GLN A 91 5.11 19.19 1.53
N VAL A 92 5.48 17.93 1.31
CA VAL A 92 5.07 16.80 2.14
C VAL A 92 6.24 16.38 3.02
N SER A 93 6.11 16.61 4.32
CA SER A 93 7.09 16.12 5.30
C SER A 93 6.90 14.63 5.55
N VAL A 94 7.84 13.82 5.05
CA VAL A 94 7.79 12.34 5.15
C VAL A 94 8.82 11.85 6.16
N LYS A 95 8.39 11.04 7.13
CA LYS A 95 9.30 10.34 8.05
C LYS A 95 10.26 9.42 7.27
N TYR A 96 11.54 9.44 7.64
CA TYR A 96 12.58 8.60 7.03
C TYR A 96 12.18 7.13 6.86
N GLN A 97 11.59 6.52 7.90
CA GLN A 97 11.19 5.11 7.86
C GLN A 97 10.14 4.83 6.79
N THR A 98 9.18 5.75 6.60
CA THR A 98 8.14 5.65 5.58
C THR A 98 8.73 5.75 4.19
N LEU A 99 9.65 6.69 4.00
CA LEU A 99 10.34 6.90 2.73
C LEU A 99 11.25 5.72 2.38
N HIS A 100 12.05 5.23 3.33
CA HIS A 100 12.87 4.04 3.14
C HIS A 100 12.01 2.82 2.77
N LYS A 101 10.89 2.59 3.47
CA LYS A 101 9.98 1.49 3.13
C LYS A 101 9.40 1.63 1.73
N GLN A 102 9.07 2.84 1.31
CA GLN A 102 8.53 3.12 -0.01
C GLN A 102 9.58 2.88 -1.11
N VAL A 103 10.76 3.48 -0.98
CA VAL A 103 11.81 3.43 -2.02
C VAL A 103 12.48 2.04 -2.08
N HIS A 104 12.87 1.48 -0.94
CA HIS A 104 13.60 0.21 -0.91
C HIS A 104 12.69 -1.01 -1.14
N TYR A 105 11.59 -1.15 -0.39
CA TYR A 105 10.77 -2.37 -0.45
C TYR A 105 9.73 -2.36 -1.56
N ARG A 106 9.07 -1.21 -1.80
CA ARG A 106 7.98 -1.14 -2.79
C ARG A 106 8.48 -0.83 -4.18
N MET A 107 9.34 0.19 -4.31
CA MET A 107 9.90 0.59 -5.61
C MET A 107 11.12 -0.24 -6.02
N LYS A 108 11.74 -0.97 -5.07
CA LYS A 108 12.95 -1.78 -5.30
C LYS A 108 14.10 -0.99 -5.94
N ALA A 109 14.11 0.32 -5.72
CA ALA A 109 15.14 1.20 -6.26
C ALA A 109 16.48 0.96 -5.54
N LYS A 110 17.54 0.79 -6.32
CA LYS A 110 18.91 0.68 -5.82
C LYS A 110 19.62 2.01 -6.00
N LEU A 111 19.95 2.68 -4.90
CA LEU A 111 20.80 3.86 -4.93
C LEU A 111 22.23 3.44 -5.30
N LYS A 112 22.83 4.16 -6.25
CA LYS A 112 24.23 3.95 -6.66
C LYS A 112 25.17 4.61 -5.65
N VAL A 113 25.30 3.98 -4.48
CA VAL A 113 26.15 4.46 -3.39
C VAL A 113 27.55 3.84 -3.53
N PRO A 114 28.65 4.59 -3.30
CA PRO A 114 29.98 4.02 -3.26
C PRO A 114 30.08 2.91 -2.20
N ARG A 115 30.86 1.87 -2.49
CA ARG A 115 31.14 0.80 -1.53
C ARG A 115 31.78 1.41 -0.28
N ARG A 116 31.26 1.08 0.90
CA ARG A 116 31.84 1.51 2.18
C ARG A 116 33.30 1.07 2.27
N LEU A 117 34.16 1.97 2.71
CA LEU A 117 35.57 1.71 2.97
C LEU A 117 35.78 1.37 4.45
N SER A 118 36.78 0.55 4.75
CA SER A 118 37.16 0.24 6.14
C SER A 118 37.76 1.49 6.80
N ASN A 119 37.44 1.70 8.08
CA ASN A 119 38.00 2.81 8.87
C ASN A 119 39.54 2.72 9.00
N LYS A 120 40.11 1.52 8.87
CA LYS A 120 41.57 1.28 8.92
C LYS A 120 42.27 1.50 7.58
N LYS A 121 41.53 1.94 6.55
CA LYS A 121 42.10 2.13 5.22
C LYS A 121 42.93 3.41 5.21
N ASP A 122 44.23 3.26 4.99
CA ASP A 122 45.10 4.39 4.73
C ASP A 122 44.78 4.97 3.34
N ILE A 123 44.49 6.26 3.30
CA ILE A 123 44.13 6.99 2.09
C ILE A 123 45.38 7.24 1.23
N LEU A 124 46.55 7.47 1.86
CA LEU A 124 47.79 7.80 1.17
C LEU A 124 48.35 6.58 0.43
N ALA A 125 48.44 5.43 1.12
CA ALA A 125 48.85 4.16 0.50
C ALA A 125 47.92 3.72 -0.64
N ALA A 126 46.62 4.03 -0.55
CA ALA A 126 45.65 3.72 -1.61
C ALA A 126 45.80 4.62 -2.85
N ILE A 127 46.29 5.85 -2.69
CA ILE A 127 46.59 6.76 -3.81
C ILE A 127 47.88 6.33 -4.50
N GLU A 128 48.90 5.95 -3.73
CA GLU A 128 50.19 5.48 -4.25
C GLU A 128 50.06 4.19 -5.06
N PHE A 129 49.27 3.22 -4.58
CA PHE A 129 48.96 2.00 -5.32
C PHE A 129 48.22 2.25 -6.65
N LYS A 130 47.47 3.35 -6.80
CA LYS A 130 46.76 3.70 -8.03
C LYS A 130 47.62 4.41 -9.08
N LYS A 131 48.81 4.89 -8.69
CA LYS A 131 49.73 5.62 -9.58
C LYS A 131 50.71 4.69 -10.31
N ASN A 132 50.95 3.49 -9.79
CA ASN A 132 51.64 2.38 -10.47
C ASN A 132 50.65 1.54 -11.28
#